data_AF-A0A3A0F7A7-F1
#
_entry.id   AF-A0A3A0F7A7-F1
#
_cell.length_a   1.000
_cell.length_b   1.000
_cell.length_c   1.000
_cell.angle_alpha   90.00
_cell.angle_beta   90.00
_cell.angle_gamma   90.00
#
_symmetry.space_group_name_H-M   'P 1'
#
loop_
_entity.id
_entity.type
_entity.pdbx_description
1 polymer ?
#
loop_
_entity_poly.entity_id
_entity_poly.type
_entity_poly.pdbx_seq_one_letter_code
_entity_poly.pdbx_strand_id
1 'polypeptide(L)'
;GHGLLARRIGAARPLAALERRAFGVPVASWLVLEDLRPAPDAVSVLAGGAADADAVCDALARLAIALHRAGVDHGDLKGTHVFLVRRDGALAPALIDLEGVRFVRRPSEARRIRALAQLNASLPDALPDALRCRAFARYAAALPFARGRAAALREVVAASLARRHRWSGAGCAEAER
;
A
#
# COMPACT_ATOMS: atom_id res chain seq x y z
N GLY A 1 -0.78 -0.11 15.18
CA GLY A 1 0.69 -0.11 15.31
C GLY A 1 1.27 -1.47 15.69
N HIS A 2 1.13 -1.91 16.94
CA HIS A 2 1.85 -3.07 17.49
C HIS A 2 1.72 -4.37 16.68
N GLY A 3 0.54 -4.69 16.14
CA GLY A 3 0.34 -5.89 15.32
C GLY A 3 1.17 -5.92 14.03
N LEU A 4 1.47 -4.76 13.44
CA LEU A 4 2.34 -4.64 12.25
C LEU A 4 3.82 -4.80 12.62
N LEU A 5 4.24 -4.14 13.71
CA LEU A 5 5.60 -4.24 14.24
C LEU A 5 5.95 -5.68 14.62
N ALA A 6 5.04 -6.39 15.30
CA ALA A 6 5.20 -7.80 15.63
C ALA A 6 5.34 -8.71 14.38
N ARG A 7 4.81 -8.27 13.24
CA ARG A 7 4.92 -8.94 11.93
C ARG A 7 6.09 -8.43 11.09
N ARG A 8 6.95 -7.58 11.66
CA ARG A 8 8.09 -6.92 10.98
C ARG A 8 7.66 -6.12 9.75
N ILE A 9 6.45 -5.56 9.78
CA ILE A 9 5.94 -4.64 8.77
C ILE A 9 6.19 -3.23 9.27
N GLY A 10 6.89 -2.42 8.46
CA GLY A 10 7.18 -1.04 8.78
C GLY A 10 5.90 -0.23 8.93
N ALA A 11 5.75 0.45 10.06
CA ALA A 11 4.64 1.35 10.35
C ALA A 11 5.10 2.38 11.38
N ALA A 12 4.46 3.55 11.41
CA ALA A 12 4.66 4.55 12.44
C ALA A 12 4.45 3.90 13.83
N ARG A 13 5.47 4.02 14.69
CA ARG A 13 5.43 3.41 16.01
C ARG A 13 4.38 4.12 16.88
N PRO A 14 3.45 3.38 17.52
CA PRO A 14 2.58 4.00 18.52
C PRO A 14 3.41 4.46 19.72
N LEU A 15 3.26 5.73 20.08
CA LEU A 15 3.96 6.36 21.21
C LEU A 15 3.05 6.43 22.44
N ALA A 16 1.78 6.74 22.25
CA ALA A 16 0.78 6.77 23.30
C ALA A 16 -0.61 6.46 22.75
N ALA A 17 -1.49 5.94 23.60
CA ALA A 17 -2.91 5.82 23.33
C ALA A 17 -3.69 6.27 24.56
N LEU A 18 -4.78 7.01 24.35
CA LEU A 18 -5.69 7.46 25.40
C LEU A 18 -7.11 7.13 24.98
N GLU A 19 -7.92 6.65 25.91
CA GLU A 19 -9.34 6.41 25.69
C GLU A 19 -10.14 6.99 26.85
N ARG A 20 -11.17 7.77 26.52
CA ARG A 20 -12.14 8.29 27.49
C ARG A 20 -13.40 7.44 27.43
N ARG A 21 -13.87 7.00 28.59
CA ARG A 21 -15.09 6.20 28.73
C ARG A 21 -16.15 6.92 29.56
N ALA A 22 -17.42 6.76 29.20
CA ALA A 22 -18.58 7.14 30.00
C ALA A 22 -19.41 5.89 30.27
N PHE A 23 -19.71 5.60 31.54
CA PHE A 23 -20.40 4.36 31.94
C PHE A 23 -19.80 3.08 31.34
N GLY A 24 -18.46 3.02 31.25
CA GLY A 24 -17.74 1.89 30.66
C GLY A 24 -17.66 1.87 29.12
N VAL A 25 -18.41 2.73 28.43
CA VAL A 25 -18.45 2.82 26.96
C VAL A 25 -17.40 3.83 26.46
N PRO A 26 -16.54 3.47 25.50
CA PRO A 26 -15.63 4.43 24.85
C PRO A 26 -16.40 5.56 24.17
N VAL A 27 -16.08 6.81 24.52
CA VAL A 27 -16.68 8.02 23.93
C VAL A 27 -15.67 8.89 23.17
N ALA A 28 -14.38 8.65 23.37
CA ALA A 28 -13.31 9.26 22.58
C ALA A 28 -12.03 8.42 22.70
N SER A 29 -11.23 8.38 21.62
CA SER A 29 -9.95 7.70 21.59
C SER A 29 -8.93 8.57 20.86
N TRP A 30 -7.70 8.60 21.36
CA TRP A 30 -6.56 9.29 20.76
C TRP A 30 -5.40 8.32 20.60
N LEU A 31 -4.70 8.42 19.48
CA LEU A 31 -3.50 7.65 19.19
C LEU A 31 -2.40 8.62 18.76
N VAL A 32 -1.30 8.62 19.49
CA VAL A 32 -0.09 9.38 19.14
C VAL A 32 0.88 8.42 18.48
N LEU A 33 1.30 8.75 17.27
CA LEU A 33 2.22 7.97 16.46
C LEU A 33 3.54 8.72 16.28
N GLU A 34 4.59 7.96 16.04
CA GLU A 34 5.86 8.47 15.52
C GLU A 34 5.61 9.30 14.25
N ASP A 35 6.20 10.49 14.22
CA ASP A 35 6.27 11.26 13.00
C ASP A 35 7.36 10.67 12.10
N LEU A 36 6.98 10.19 10.92
CA LEU A 36 7.92 9.62 9.96
C LEU A 36 8.66 10.69 9.13
N ARG A 37 8.32 11.98 9.29
CA ARG A 37 9.06 13.07 8.65
C ARG A 37 10.47 13.17 9.26
N PRO A 38 11.50 13.47 8.45
CA PRO A 38 11.46 14.07 7.11
C PRO A 38 11.35 13.09 5.93
N ALA A 39 11.11 11.78 6.15
CA ALA A 39 11.02 10.84 5.03
C ALA A 39 9.86 11.22 4.09
N PRO A 40 10.06 11.18 2.76
CA PRO A 40 8.99 11.41 1.79
C PRO A 40 8.08 10.18 1.66
N ASP A 41 6.82 10.40 1.34
CA ASP A 41 5.91 9.35 0.90
C ASP A 41 6.22 8.89 -0.54
N ALA A 42 5.71 7.71 -0.91
CA ALA A 42 6.00 7.12 -2.21
C ALA A 42 5.54 7.97 -3.40
N VAL A 43 4.47 8.77 -3.25
CA VAL A 43 4.01 9.66 -4.32
C VAL A 43 4.97 10.84 -4.45
N SER A 44 5.39 11.43 -3.34
CA SER A 44 6.37 12.53 -3.33
C SER A 44 7.71 12.11 -3.95
N VAL A 45 8.22 10.90 -3.67
CA VAL A 45 9.46 10.40 -4.31
C VAL A 45 9.29 10.26 -5.82
N LEU A 46 8.18 9.66 -6.26
CA LEU A 46 7.91 9.47 -7.70
C LEU A 46 7.68 10.79 -8.44
N ALA A 47 7.14 11.81 -7.77
CA ALA A 47 6.99 13.15 -8.32
C ALA A 47 8.35 13.87 -8.49
N GLY A 48 9.35 13.50 -7.69
CA GLY A 48 10.72 14.04 -7.76
C GLY A 48 11.55 13.52 -8.94
N GLY A 49 11.06 12.53 -9.69
CA GLY A 49 11.71 12.04 -10.92
C GLY A 49 11.84 10.51 -10.99
N ALA A 50 12.34 10.04 -12.13
CA ALA A 50 12.37 8.61 -12.48
C ALA A 50 13.52 7.81 -11.84
N ALA A 51 14.56 8.47 -11.31
CA ALA A 51 15.79 7.81 -10.85
C ALA A 51 15.54 6.74 -9.77
N ASP A 52 14.58 6.97 -8.88
CA ASP A 52 14.22 6.04 -7.79
C ASP A 52 12.96 5.20 -8.11
N ALA A 53 12.33 5.37 -9.27
CA ALA A 53 11.02 4.77 -9.57
C ALA A 53 11.03 3.23 -9.47
N ASP A 54 12.11 2.61 -9.93
CA ASP A 54 12.31 1.15 -9.85
C ASP A 54 12.35 0.67 -8.39
N ALA A 55 13.16 1.33 -7.57
CA ALA A 55 13.34 1.02 -6.15
C ALA A 55 12.06 1.26 -5.34
N VAL A 56 11.32 2.34 -5.66
CA VAL A 56 10.01 2.63 -5.06
C VAL A 56 9.01 1.53 -5.40
N CYS A 57 8.87 1.16 -6.68
CA CYS A 57 7.97 0.09 -7.11
C CYS A 57 8.32 -1.25 -6.45
N ASP A 58 9.60 -1.56 -6.30
CA ASP A 58 10.01 -2.78 -5.59
C ASP A 58 9.67 -2.73 -4.10
N ALA A 59 9.92 -1.60 -3.43
CA ALA A 59 9.54 -1.41 -2.03
C ALA A 59 8.03 -1.56 -1.81
N LEU A 60 7.21 -0.96 -2.68
CA LEU A 60 5.76 -1.08 -2.66
C LEU A 60 5.27 -2.51 -2.90
N ALA A 61 5.85 -3.23 -3.86
CA ALA A 61 5.53 -4.63 -4.11
C ALA A 61 5.89 -5.51 -2.90
N ARG A 62 7.08 -5.31 -2.30
CA ARG A 62 7.51 -6.03 -1.09
C ARG A 62 6.55 -5.76 0.07
N LEU A 63 6.13 -4.51 0.28
CA LEU A 63 5.15 -4.14 1.31
C LEU A 63 3.81 -4.86 1.09
N ALA A 64 3.25 -4.78 -0.12
CA ALA A 64 1.96 -5.41 -0.43
C ALA A 64 1.99 -6.93 -0.25
N ILE A 65 3.11 -7.58 -0.61
CA ILE A 65 3.32 -9.02 -0.37
C ILE A 65 3.39 -9.30 1.13
N ALA A 66 4.18 -8.52 1.88
CA ALA A 66 4.36 -8.71 3.32
C ALA A 66 3.04 -8.57 4.10
N LEU A 67 2.26 -7.51 3.80
CA LEU A 67 0.93 -7.29 4.39
C LEU A 67 0.03 -8.51 4.19
N HIS A 68 -0.19 -8.91 2.94
CA HIS A 68 -1.16 -9.95 2.64
C HIS A 68 -0.70 -11.35 3.05
N ARG A 69 0.61 -11.63 3.06
CA ARG A 69 1.16 -12.87 3.65
C ARG A 69 0.93 -12.93 5.16
N ALA A 70 1.06 -11.80 5.85
CA ALA A 70 0.91 -11.73 7.29
C ALA A 70 -0.55 -11.60 7.76
N GLY A 71 -1.51 -11.76 6.85
CA GLY A 71 -2.93 -11.67 7.19
C GLY A 71 -3.44 -10.24 7.34
N VAL A 72 -2.74 -9.24 6.82
CA VAL A 72 -3.06 -7.82 7.02
C VAL A 72 -3.77 -7.25 5.80
N ASP A 73 -4.94 -6.65 6.04
CA ASP A 73 -5.64 -5.75 5.12
C ASP A 73 -5.51 -4.33 5.66
N HIS A 74 -4.92 -3.41 4.89
CA HIS A 74 -4.75 -2.01 5.33
C HIS A 74 -6.06 -1.23 5.32
N GLY A 75 -7.00 -1.59 4.45
CA GLY A 75 -8.25 -0.83 4.23
C GLY A 75 -8.12 0.40 3.31
N ASP A 76 -6.99 1.11 3.32
CA ASP A 76 -6.72 2.26 2.43
C ASP A 76 -5.25 2.36 2.00
N LEU A 77 -4.78 1.38 1.22
CA LEU A 77 -3.38 1.26 0.81
C LEU A 77 -3.04 2.23 -0.34
N LYS A 78 -2.84 3.51 -0.03
CA LYS A 78 -2.39 4.54 -0.99
C LYS A 78 -0.90 4.83 -0.84
N GLY A 79 -0.24 5.26 -1.90
CA GLY A 79 1.17 5.66 -1.89
C GLY A 79 1.46 6.82 -0.92
N THR A 80 0.49 7.71 -0.71
CA THR A 80 0.58 8.80 0.29
C THR A 80 0.57 8.30 1.74
N HIS A 81 0.19 7.04 1.97
CA HIS A 81 0.26 6.39 3.29
C HIS A 81 1.51 5.52 3.45
N VAL A 82 2.40 5.50 2.46
CA VAL A 82 3.64 4.72 2.49
C VAL A 82 4.84 5.65 2.45
N PHE A 83 5.45 5.85 3.61
CA PHE A 83 6.69 6.60 3.76
C PHE A 83 7.89 5.72 3.41
N LEU A 84 8.90 6.29 2.76
CA LEU A 84 10.08 5.58 2.29
C LEU A 84 11.30 6.01 3.12
N VAL A 85 11.63 5.19 4.10
CA VAL A 85 12.78 5.42 4.98
C VAL A 85 14.00 4.70 4.41
N ARG A 86 15.16 5.37 4.31
CA ARG A 86 16.41 4.68 3.96
C ARG A 86 16.88 3.87 5.18
N ARG A 87 17.05 2.56 5.01
CA ARG A 87 17.63 1.64 5.99
C ARG A 87 18.62 0.72 5.28
N ASP A 88 19.85 0.65 5.78
CA ASP A 88 20.92 -0.18 5.22
C ASP A 88 21.11 0.01 3.70
N GLY A 89 21.01 1.26 3.23
CA GLY A 89 21.13 1.61 1.81
C GLY A 89 19.90 1.32 0.94
N ALA A 90 18.84 0.71 1.48
CA ALA A 90 17.61 0.37 0.76
C ALA A 90 16.40 1.21 1.20
N LEU A 91 15.43 1.38 0.30
CA LEU A 91 14.12 1.96 0.63
C LEU A 91 13.28 0.96 1.43
N ALA A 92 13.06 1.27 2.70
CA ALA A 92 12.20 0.53 3.61
C ALA A 92 10.83 1.25 3.74
N PRO A 93 9.74 0.62 3.30
CA PRO A 93 8.42 1.22 3.39
C PRO A 93 7.90 1.20 4.83
N ALA A 94 7.30 2.30 5.26
CA ALA A 94 6.66 2.47 6.56
C ALA A 94 5.26 3.05 6.39
N LEU A 95 4.26 2.37 6.95
CA LEU A 95 2.86 2.75 6.88
C LEU A 95 2.47 3.81 7.90
N ILE A 96 1.63 4.75 7.48
CA ILE A 96 0.81 5.60 8.35
C ILE A 96 -0.67 5.26 8.16
N ASP A 97 -1.56 6.01 8.82
CA ASP A 97 -3.01 5.85 8.72
C ASP A 97 -3.47 4.40 8.95
N LEU A 98 -3.34 3.96 10.20
CA LEU A 98 -3.57 2.56 10.57
C LEU A 98 -5.02 2.28 11.02
N GLU A 99 -5.93 3.22 10.86
CA GLU A 99 -7.31 3.11 11.35
C GLU A 99 -8.10 2.02 10.61
N GLY A 100 -7.86 1.89 9.30
CA GLY A 100 -8.50 0.86 8.46
C GLY A 100 -7.92 -0.55 8.60
N VAL A 101 -6.85 -0.74 9.38
CA VAL A 101 -6.08 -1.99 9.41
C VAL A 101 -6.87 -3.12 10.07
N ARG A 102 -6.98 -4.24 9.37
CA ARG A 102 -7.64 -5.47 9.85
C ARG A 102 -6.66 -6.64 9.80
N PHE A 103 -6.66 -7.42 10.86
CA PHE A 103 -5.92 -8.69 10.94
C PHE A 103 -6.90 -9.84 10.71
N VAL A 104 -6.67 -10.59 9.63
CA VAL A 104 -7.47 -11.73 9.20
C VAL A 104 -6.55 -12.93 8.95
N ARG A 105 -7.10 -14.15 8.88
CA ARG A 105 -6.29 -15.33 8.55
C ARG A 105 -5.60 -15.20 7.18
N ARG A 106 -6.38 -14.74 6.19
CA ARG A 106 -5.91 -14.45 4.83
C ARG A 106 -6.85 -13.44 4.17
N PRO A 107 -6.37 -12.30 3.65
CA PRO A 107 -7.19 -11.39 2.88
C PRO A 107 -7.77 -12.10 1.65
N SER A 108 -9.07 -11.92 1.39
CA SER A 108 -9.70 -12.47 0.19
C SER A 108 -9.12 -11.84 -1.07
N GLU A 109 -9.26 -12.50 -2.22
CA GLU A 109 -8.78 -11.95 -3.49
C GLU A 109 -9.38 -10.58 -3.79
N ALA A 110 -10.68 -10.41 -3.53
CA ALA A 110 -11.35 -9.11 -3.69
C ALA A 110 -10.70 -8.00 -2.83
N ARG A 111 -10.24 -8.30 -1.60
CA ARG A 111 -9.52 -7.34 -0.76
C ARG A 111 -8.13 -7.05 -1.31
N ARG A 112 -7.42 -8.08 -1.77
CA ARG A 112 -6.09 -7.95 -2.40
C ARG A 112 -6.16 -7.09 -3.66
N ILE A 113 -7.13 -7.34 -4.54
CA ILE A 113 -7.38 -6.55 -5.76
C ILE A 113 -7.70 -5.11 -5.40
N ARG A 114 -8.58 -4.88 -4.42
CA ARG A 114 -8.90 -3.53 -3.93
C ARG A 114 -7.66 -2.80 -3.43
N ALA A 115 -6.83 -3.43 -2.62
CA ALA A 115 -5.61 -2.83 -2.08
C ALA A 115 -4.59 -2.50 -3.19
N LEU A 116 -4.39 -3.41 -4.15
CA LEU A 116 -3.54 -3.15 -5.31
C LEU A 116 -4.08 -2.02 -6.18
N ALA A 117 -5.39 -1.93 -6.36
CA ALA A 117 -6.04 -0.87 -7.12
C ALA A 117 -5.96 0.49 -6.40
N GLN A 118 -6.13 0.52 -5.08
CA GLN A 118 -5.89 1.71 -4.25
C GLN A 118 -4.47 2.23 -4.45
N LEU A 119 -3.49 1.31 -4.38
CA LEU A 119 -2.09 1.65 -4.52
C LEU A 119 -1.81 2.17 -5.92
N ASN A 120 -2.15 1.40 -6.96
CA ASN A 120 -1.90 1.76 -8.36
C ASN A 120 -2.56 3.09 -8.76
N ALA A 121 -3.83 3.31 -8.39
CA ALA A 121 -4.55 4.55 -8.66
C ALA A 121 -3.94 5.77 -7.96
N SER A 122 -3.24 5.55 -6.85
CA SER A 122 -2.59 6.62 -6.08
C SER A 122 -1.21 7.02 -6.58
N LEU A 123 -0.60 6.28 -7.51
CA LEU A 123 0.70 6.59 -8.09
C LEU A 123 0.54 7.49 -9.35
N PRO A 124 1.48 8.41 -9.62
CA PRO A 124 1.35 9.37 -10.72
C PRO A 124 1.45 8.73 -12.11
N ASP A 125 0.81 9.33 -13.12
CA ASP A 125 0.89 8.89 -14.53
C ASP A 125 2.32 8.82 -15.07
N ALA A 126 3.22 9.67 -14.55
CA ALA A 126 4.64 9.64 -14.92
C ALA A 126 5.34 8.31 -14.59
N LEU A 127 4.77 7.46 -13.73
CA LEU A 127 5.31 6.13 -13.44
C LEU A 127 5.08 5.18 -14.62
N PRO A 128 6.14 4.67 -15.27
CA PRO A 128 6.01 3.80 -16.45
C PRO A 128 5.19 2.54 -16.20
N ASP A 129 4.34 2.18 -17.16
CA ASP A 129 3.49 0.98 -17.07
C ASP A 129 4.31 -0.31 -16.93
N ALA A 130 5.49 -0.38 -17.56
CA ALA A 130 6.41 -1.51 -17.39
C ALA A 130 6.77 -1.76 -15.92
N LEU A 131 6.96 -0.71 -15.12
CA LEU A 131 7.23 -0.85 -13.67
C LEU A 131 5.99 -1.31 -12.90
N ARG A 132 4.81 -0.76 -13.25
CA ARG A 132 3.51 -1.17 -12.67
C ARG A 132 3.25 -2.67 -12.92
N CYS A 133 3.39 -3.10 -14.17
CA CYS A 133 3.22 -4.47 -14.62
C CYS A 133 4.24 -5.42 -13.97
N ARG A 134 5.51 -5.01 -13.84
CA ARG A 134 6.54 -5.82 -13.17
C ARG A 134 6.28 -5.96 -11.67
N ALA A 135 5.88 -4.88 -10.99
CA ALA A 135 5.50 -4.93 -9.57
C ALA A 135 4.28 -5.84 -9.35
N PHE A 136 3.25 -5.74 -10.20
CA PHE A 136 2.10 -6.64 -10.17
C PHE A 136 2.50 -8.10 -10.43
N ALA A 137 3.36 -8.36 -11.43
CA ALA A 137 3.83 -9.70 -11.74
C ALA A 137 4.57 -10.33 -10.54
N ARG A 138 5.45 -9.57 -9.88
CA ARG A 138 6.13 -9.98 -8.65
C ARG A 138 5.14 -10.33 -7.55
N TYR A 139 4.12 -9.50 -7.35
CA TYR A 139 3.06 -9.76 -6.38
C TYR A 139 2.28 -11.05 -6.71
N ALA A 140 1.84 -11.21 -7.96
CA ALA A 140 1.06 -12.36 -8.41
C ALA A 140 1.85 -13.68 -8.37
N ALA A 141 3.16 -13.64 -8.59
CA ALA A 141 4.03 -14.80 -8.41
C ALA A 141 4.14 -15.20 -6.93
N ALA A 142 4.26 -14.22 -6.02
CA ALA A 142 4.38 -14.45 -4.59
C ALA A 142 3.06 -14.89 -3.93
N LEU A 143 1.94 -14.43 -4.47
CA LEU A 143 0.59 -14.71 -4.02
C LEU A 143 -0.31 -14.92 -5.26
N PRO A 144 -0.48 -16.17 -5.73
CA PRO A 144 -1.28 -16.44 -6.91
C PRO A 144 -2.75 -16.04 -6.75
N PHE A 145 -3.41 -15.83 -7.89
CA PHE A 145 -4.85 -15.61 -7.98
C PHE A 145 -5.54 -16.83 -8.58
N ALA A 146 -6.70 -17.22 -8.05
CA ALA A 146 -7.47 -18.39 -8.45
C ALA A 146 -7.93 -18.33 -9.90
N ARG A 147 -8.35 -17.14 -10.36
CA ARG A 147 -8.74 -16.87 -11.75
C ARG A 147 -7.56 -16.60 -12.69
N GLY A 148 -6.33 -16.73 -12.18
CA GLY A 148 -5.11 -16.47 -12.93
C GLY A 148 -4.69 -14.99 -12.96
N ARG A 149 -3.43 -14.78 -13.35
CA ARG A 149 -2.77 -13.47 -13.33
C ARG A 149 -3.43 -12.44 -14.25
N ALA A 150 -3.82 -12.84 -15.47
CA ALA A 150 -4.38 -11.92 -16.46
C ALA A 150 -5.76 -11.39 -16.05
N ALA A 151 -6.62 -12.23 -15.49
CA ALA A 151 -7.92 -11.80 -14.97
C ALA A 151 -7.74 -10.82 -13.80
N ALA A 152 -6.87 -11.15 -12.85
CA ALA A 152 -6.58 -10.26 -11.72
C ALA A 152 -5.98 -8.91 -12.16
N LEU A 153 -5.12 -8.88 -13.20
CA LEU A 153 -4.58 -7.63 -13.73
C LEU A 153 -5.68 -6.73 -14.26
N ARG A 154 -6.58 -7.27 -15.10
CA ARG A 154 -7.73 -6.51 -15.63
C ARG A 154 -8.62 -5.98 -14.51
N GLU A 155 -8.91 -6.79 -13.49
CA GLU A 155 -9.69 -6.36 -12.34
C GLU A 155 -8.99 -5.23 -11.55
N VAL A 156 -7.67 -5.31 -11.35
CA VAL A 156 -6.89 -4.24 -10.70
C VAL A 156 -6.90 -2.96 -11.53
N VAL A 157 -6.71 -3.05 -12.84
CA VAL A 157 -6.71 -1.90 -13.76
C VAL A 157 -8.09 -1.24 -13.76
N ALA A 158 -9.16 -2.00 -14.00
CA ALA A 158 -10.53 -1.49 -13.99
C ALA A 158 -10.88 -0.84 -12.64
N ALA A 159 -10.55 -1.49 -11.53
CA ALA A 159 -10.78 -0.93 -10.19
C ALA A 159 -9.90 0.29 -9.91
N SER A 160 -8.72 0.43 -10.52
CA SER A 160 -7.87 1.61 -10.37
C SER A 160 -8.46 2.81 -11.12
N LEU A 161 -8.91 2.61 -12.36
CA LEU A 161 -9.54 3.65 -13.19
C LEU A 161 -10.85 4.17 -12.56
N ALA A 162 -11.66 3.26 -12.00
CA ALA A 162 -12.90 3.61 -11.32
C ALA A 162 -12.70 4.57 -10.13
N ARG A 163 -11.48 4.63 -9.55
CA ARG A 163 -11.16 5.52 -8.43
C ARG A 163 -10.89 6.96 -8.83
N ARG A 164 -10.64 7.26 -10.12
CA ARG A 164 -10.37 8.60 -10.65
C ARG A 164 -9.41 9.42 -9.77
N HIS A 165 -8.26 8.81 -9.43
CA HIS A 165 -7.31 9.41 -8.50
C HIS A 165 -6.14 10.06 -9.25
N ARG A 166 -4.90 9.55 -9.14
CA ARG A 166 -3.72 10.13 -9.82
C ARG A 166 -3.36 9.45 -11.13
N TRP A 167 -3.68 8.16 -11.26
CA TRP A 167 -3.45 7.41 -12.48
C TRP A 167 -4.67 7.46 -13.39
N SER A 168 -4.49 7.93 -14.62
CA SER A 168 -5.54 8.06 -15.64
C SER A 168 -5.66 6.82 -16.54
N GLY A 169 -4.69 5.91 -16.49
CA GLY A 169 -4.60 4.77 -17.42
C GLY A 169 -3.71 5.03 -18.64
N ALA A 170 -3.21 6.26 -18.82
CA ALA A 170 -2.38 6.62 -19.96
C ALA A 170 -1.16 5.68 -20.11
N GLY A 171 -0.96 5.13 -21.30
CA GLY A 171 0.17 4.26 -21.62
C GLY A 171 0.05 2.83 -21.07
N CYS A 172 -1.13 2.43 -20.59
CA CYS A 172 -1.41 1.07 -20.14
C CYS A 172 -2.28 0.35 -21.17
N ALA A 173 -1.71 -0.69 -21.78
CA ALA A 173 -2.42 -1.49 -22.79
C ALA A 173 -3.74 -2.08 -22.28
N GLU A 174 -3.82 -2.42 -20.99
CA GLU A 174 -5.05 -2.99 -20.41
C GLU A 174 -6.09 -1.93 -20.02
N ALA A 175 -5.71 -0.65 -19.96
CA ALA A 175 -6.65 0.45 -19.75
C ALA A 175 -7.27 0.95 -21.07
N GLU A 176 -6.60 0.67 -22.19
CA GLU A 176 -6.98 1.11 -23.54
C GLU A 176 -7.80 0.06 -24.31
N ARG A 177 -8.00 -1.14 -23.74
CA ARG A 177 -8.86 -2.21 -24.27
C ARG A 177 -10.30 -2.07 -23.82
#